data_AF-A0A158D269-F1
#
_entry.id   AF-A0A158D269-F1
#
_cell.length_a   1.000
_cell.length_b   1.000
_cell.length_c   1.000
_cell.angle_alpha   90.00
_cell.angle_beta   90.00
_cell.angle_gamma   90.00
#
_symmetry.space_group_name_H-M   'P 1'
#
loop_
_entity.id
_entity.type
_entity.pdbx_description
1 polymer ?
#
loop_
_entity_poly.entity_id
_entity_poly.type
_entity_poly.pdbx_seq_one_letter_code
_entity_poly.pdbx_strand_id
1 'polypeptide(L)'
;MRMKRSTFLVSSFFAAWCLCATAQTALPPGHPSSKELMAAEGVMTSANIARGAADVCHIDAAKVARFKSVVRTSYPDAPDFDGEWKLGLAQAQPTVDRFDKLKTSDPAAYRKQISEACPALDHGMDEVTQPQ
;
A
#
# COMPACT_ATOMS: atom_id res chain seq x y z
N MET A 1 57.28 31.77 -47.74
CA MET A 1 56.04 31.11 -48.22
C MET A 1 54.87 31.66 -47.39
N ARG A 2 53.99 32.48 -47.98
CA ARG A 2 52.60 32.15 -48.38
C ARG A 2 51.64 32.08 -47.16
N MET A 3 50.92 33.18 -46.85
CA MET A 3 49.45 33.41 -47.07
C MET A 3 48.57 32.61 -46.08
N LYS A 4 47.52 33.07 -45.38
CA LYS A 4 46.41 34.05 -45.57
C LYS A 4 45.79 34.34 -44.16
N ARG A 5 45.42 35.59 -43.81
CA ARG A 5 44.03 36.13 -43.77
C ARG A 5 42.93 35.14 -43.37
N SER A 6 42.15 35.41 -42.31
CA SER A 6 40.89 36.20 -42.38
C SER A 6 40.00 36.01 -41.14
N THR A 7 39.57 37.15 -40.59
CA THR A 7 38.35 37.39 -39.82
C THR A 7 37.11 36.87 -40.58
N PHE A 8 36.10 36.30 -39.90
CA PHE A 8 34.67 36.62 -40.10
C PHE A 8 33.75 35.86 -39.12
N LEU A 9 32.75 36.60 -38.65
CA LEU A 9 31.59 36.26 -37.82
C LEU A 9 30.78 35.06 -38.31
N VAL A 10 30.22 34.26 -37.39
CA VAL A 10 28.87 33.68 -37.55
C VAL A 10 28.15 33.62 -36.19
N SER A 11 27.05 34.36 -36.14
CA SER A 11 25.95 34.35 -35.17
C SER A 11 25.14 33.05 -35.27
N SER A 12 24.59 32.50 -34.18
CA SER A 12 23.19 32.01 -34.11
C SER A 12 22.84 31.17 -32.87
N PHE A 13 21.81 31.65 -32.15
CA PHE A 13 20.63 30.93 -31.65
C PHE A 13 20.77 29.55 -30.98
N PHE A 14 20.55 29.50 -29.66
CA PHE A 14 19.82 28.41 -29.00
C PHE A 14 18.91 28.95 -27.89
N ALA A 15 17.83 29.63 -28.30
CA ALA A 15 16.64 29.79 -27.47
C ALA A 15 15.64 28.71 -27.91
N ALA A 16 15.79 27.50 -27.38
CA ALA A 16 14.76 26.48 -27.47
C ALA A 16 14.04 26.43 -26.12
N TRP A 17 13.09 27.34 -25.95
CA TRP A 17 12.00 27.18 -24.98
C TRP A 17 11.23 25.91 -25.34
N CYS A 18 11.54 24.80 -24.68
CA CYS A 18 10.61 23.69 -24.59
C CYS A 18 9.48 24.11 -23.65
N LEU A 19 8.47 24.79 -24.21
CA LEU A 19 7.12 24.80 -23.68
C LEU A 19 6.61 23.36 -23.72
N CYS A 20 6.99 22.55 -22.73
CA CYS A 20 6.21 21.37 -22.40
C CYS A 20 4.87 21.88 -21.90
N ALA A 21 3.90 22.00 -22.81
CA ALA A 21 2.50 22.04 -22.46
C ALA A 21 2.25 20.80 -21.60
N THR A 22 2.13 20.99 -20.29
CA THR A 22 1.54 20.00 -19.40
C THR A 22 0.09 19.93 -19.80
N ALA A 23 -0.23 19.07 -20.76
CA ALA A 23 -1.58 18.59 -20.95
C ALA A 23 -1.97 17.95 -19.62
N GLN A 24 -2.70 18.70 -18.79
CA GLN A 24 -3.40 18.16 -17.64
C GLN A 24 -4.40 17.17 -18.22
N THR A 25 -4.02 15.90 -18.29
CA THR A 25 -4.97 14.82 -18.55
C THR A 25 -5.86 14.78 -17.32
N ALA A 26 -6.92 15.59 -17.33
CA ALA A 26 -8.04 15.40 -16.43
C ALA A 26 -8.48 13.93 -16.62
N LEU A 27 -8.37 13.15 -15.55
CA LEU A 27 -8.80 11.75 -15.57
C LEU A 27 -10.27 11.70 -16.05
N PRO A 28 -10.66 10.66 -16.81
CA PRO A 28 -12.03 10.54 -17.27
C PRO A 28 -13.00 10.59 -16.07
N PRO A 29 -14.19 11.20 -16.23
CA PRO A 29 -15.21 11.17 -15.18
C PRO A 29 -15.47 9.73 -14.71
N GLY A 30 -15.50 9.52 -13.40
CA GLY A 30 -15.69 8.20 -12.78
C GLY A 30 -14.41 7.46 -12.37
N HIS A 31 -13.22 8.03 -12.61
CA HIS A 31 -12.00 7.51 -12.01
C HIS A 31 -11.91 7.93 -10.53
N PRO A 32 -11.53 7.02 -9.61
CA PRO A 32 -11.32 7.39 -8.22
C PRO A 32 -10.28 8.50 -8.09
N SER A 33 -10.56 9.48 -7.24
CA SER A 33 -9.60 10.49 -6.81
C SER A 33 -8.43 9.85 -6.08
N SER A 34 -7.31 10.58 -5.98
CA SER A 34 -6.14 10.10 -5.20
C SER A 34 -6.51 9.82 -3.74
N LYS A 35 -7.45 10.56 -3.15
CA LYS A 35 -7.90 10.35 -1.77
C LYS A 35 -8.65 9.03 -1.62
N GLU A 36 -9.55 8.74 -2.55
CA GLU A 36 -10.30 7.48 -2.59
C GLU A 36 -9.37 6.28 -2.79
N LEU A 37 -8.36 6.40 -3.66
CA LEU A 37 -7.34 5.35 -3.86
C LEU A 37 -6.54 5.08 -2.58
N MET A 38 -6.11 6.13 -1.87
CA MET A 38 -5.37 5.97 -0.61
C MET A 38 -6.24 5.37 0.50
N ALA A 39 -7.51 5.74 0.57
CA ALA A 39 -8.44 5.12 1.50
C ALA A 39 -8.66 3.64 1.16
N ALA A 40 -8.85 3.29 -0.11
CA ALA A 40 -8.96 1.90 -0.57
C ALA A 40 -7.71 1.08 -0.22
N GLU A 41 -6.51 1.61 -0.46
CA GLU A 41 -5.26 0.96 -0.08
C GLU A 41 -5.13 0.75 1.44
N GLY A 42 -5.55 1.74 2.24
CA GLY A 42 -5.60 1.63 3.70
C GLY A 42 -6.54 0.51 4.18
N VAL A 43 -7.72 0.39 3.56
CA VAL A 43 -8.68 -0.68 3.85
C VAL A 43 -8.11 -2.05 3.47
N MET A 44 -7.56 -2.20 2.26
CA MET A 44 -6.94 -3.45 1.81
C MET A 44 -5.79 -3.88 2.73
N THR A 45 -4.90 -2.95 3.06
CA THR A 45 -3.75 -3.22 3.95
C THR A 45 -4.22 -3.66 5.33
N SER A 46 -5.22 -2.97 5.88
CA SER A 46 -5.81 -3.32 7.17
C SER A 46 -6.47 -4.71 7.12
N ALA A 47 -7.18 -5.03 6.05
CA ALA A 47 -7.77 -6.35 5.89
C ALA A 47 -6.69 -7.46 5.78
N ASN A 48 -5.57 -7.19 5.11
CA ASN A 48 -4.44 -8.12 5.04
C ASN A 48 -3.88 -8.42 6.44
N ILE A 49 -3.68 -7.36 7.25
CA ILE A 49 -3.29 -7.45 8.66
C ILE A 49 -4.31 -8.30 9.45
N ALA A 50 -5.61 -8.04 9.27
CA ALA A 50 -6.67 -8.78 9.95
C ALA A 50 -6.70 -10.28 9.62
N ARG A 51 -6.38 -10.66 8.36
CA ARG A 51 -6.23 -12.07 7.97
C ARG A 51 -5.06 -12.72 8.71
N GLY A 52 -3.89 -12.06 8.73
CA GLY A 52 -2.73 -12.55 9.48
C GLY A 52 -3.03 -12.71 10.98
N ALA A 53 -3.72 -11.74 11.57
CA ALA A 53 -4.15 -11.76 12.95
C ALA A 53 -5.03 -12.98 13.26
N ALA A 54 -6.06 -13.22 12.46
CA ALA A 54 -7.01 -14.31 12.67
C ALA A 54 -6.40 -15.69 12.38
N ASP A 55 -5.77 -15.85 11.22
CA ASP A 55 -5.47 -17.18 10.70
C ASP A 55 -4.06 -17.66 11.07
N VAL A 56 -3.10 -16.74 11.25
CA VAL A 56 -1.72 -17.08 11.64
C VAL A 56 -1.51 -16.92 13.14
N CYS A 57 -2.00 -15.82 13.71
CA CYS A 57 -1.80 -15.48 15.12
C CYS A 57 -2.95 -15.89 16.04
N HIS A 58 -4.08 -16.36 15.49
CA HIS A 58 -5.25 -16.81 16.24
C HIS A 58 -5.79 -15.76 17.22
N ILE A 59 -5.70 -14.48 16.84
CA ILE A 59 -6.29 -13.36 17.58
C ILE A 59 -7.82 -13.50 17.54
N ASP A 60 -8.45 -13.20 18.67
CA ASP A 60 -9.89 -13.36 18.88
C ASP A 60 -10.73 -12.64 17.81
N ALA A 61 -11.78 -13.32 17.36
CA ALA A 61 -12.66 -12.82 16.30
C ALA A 61 -13.37 -11.52 16.69
N ALA A 62 -13.69 -11.30 17.97
CA ALA A 62 -14.28 -10.04 18.41
C ALA A 62 -13.25 -8.89 18.36
N LYS A 63 -11.96 -9.16 18.65
CA LYS A 63 -10.89 -8.15 18.45
C LYS A 63 -10.72 -7.80 16.96
N VAL A 64 -10.70 -8.80 16.08
CA VAL A 64 -10.67 -8.57 14.61
C VAL A 64 -11.89 -7.79 14.13
N ALA A 65 -13.08 -8.08 14.65
CA ALA A 65 -14.30 -7.35 14.32
C ALA A 65 -14.26 -5.88 14.78
N ARG A 66 -13.77 -5.61 16.00
CA ARG A 66 -13.54 -4.23 16.48
C ARG A 66 -12.54 -3.49 15.61
N PHE A 67 -11.44 -4.15 15.24
CA PHE A 67 -10.45 -3.57 14.33
C PHE A 67 -11.07 -3.21 12.98
N LYS A 68 -11.83 -4.11 12.35
CA LYS A 68 -12.57 -3.80 11.11
C LYS A 68 -13.49 -2.59 11.28
N SER A 69 -14.17 -2.46 12.42
CA SER A 69 -15.03 -1.32 12.72
C SER A 69 -14.25 0.00 12.78
N VAL A 70 -13.10 0.02 13.45
CA VAL A 70 -12.22 1.20 13.50
C VAL A 70 -11.71 1.55 12.12
N VAL A 71 -11.24 0.56 11.35
CA VAL A 71 -10.75 0.78 9.97
C VAL A 71 -11.84 1.42 9.11
N ARG A 72 -13.10 0.97 9.24
CA ARG A 72 -14.24 1.59 8.54
C ARG A 72 -14.42 3.07 8.89
N THR A 73 -14.23 3.45 10.14
CA THR A 73 -14.31 4.86 10.55
C THR A 73 -13.08 5.67 10.14
N SER A 74 -11.90 5.04 10.04
CA SER A 74 -10.64 5.70 9.69
C SER A 74 -10.50 5.99 8.18
N TYR A 75 -11.22 5.26 7.33
CA TYR A 75 -11.17 5.42 5.87
C TYR A 75 -12.56 5.75 5.28
N PRO A 76 -13.17 6.90 5.65
CA PRO A 76 -14.51 7.28 5.19
C PRO A 76 -14.58 7.54 3.68
N ASP A 77 -13.43 7.81 3.04
CA ASP A 77 -13.33 8.08 1.61
C ASP A 77 -13.12 6.82 0.77
N ALA A 78 -13.11 5.62 1.37
CA ALA A 78 -13.03 4.38 0.59
C ALA A 78 -14.39 4.14 -0.11
N PRO A 79 -14.46 4.17 -1.45
CA PRO A 79 -15.73 4.14 -2.16
C PRO A 79 -16.47 2.80 -2.04
N ASP A 80 -15.73 1.69 -1.89
CA ASP A 80 -16.28 0.35 -1.63
C ASP A 80 -15.49 -0.34 -0.50
N PHE A 81 -15.74 0.08 0.75
CA PHE A 81 -15.05 -0.49 1.90
C PHE A 81 -15.10 -2.03 1.95
N ASP A 82 -16.27 -2.65 1.72
CA ASP A 82 -16.40 -4.10 1.86
C ASP A 82 -15.74 -4.85 0.70
N GLY A 83 -15.76 -4.29 -0.52
CA GLY A 83 -15.00 -4.80 -1.65
C GLY A 83 -13.50 -4.78 -1.40
N GLU A 84 -12.97 -3.63 -0.97
CA GLU A 84 -11.54 -3.48 -0.65
C GLU A 84 -11.12 -4.36 0.54
N TRP A 85 -11.97 -4.47 1.56
CA TRP A 85 -11.72 -5.37 2.69
C TRP A 85 -11.64 -6.82 2.22
N LYS A 86 -12.59 -7.26 1.39
CA LYS A 86 -12.59 -8.61 0.82
C LYS A 86 -11.36 -8.87 -0.04
N LEU A 87 -10.95 -7.89 -0.84
CA LEU A 87 -9.76 -7.99 -1.67
C LEU A 87 -8.49 -8.12 -0.81
N GLY A 88 -8.33 -7.29 0.23
CA GLY A 88 -7.20 -7.38 1.15
C GLY A 88 -7.12 -8.72 1.90
N LEU A 89 -8.26 -9.27 2.34
CA LEU A 89 -8.31 -10.63 2.91
C LEU A 89 -7.81 -11.69 1.91
N ALA A 90 -8.21 -11.60 0.64
CA ALA A 90 -7.80 -12.53 -0.40
C ALA A 90 -6.30 -12.40 -0.73
N GLN A 91 -5.78 -11.17 -0.79
CA GLN A 91 -4.35 -10.90 -1.03
C GLN A 91 -3.45 -11.49 0.06
N ALA A 92 -3.95 -11.62 1.29
CA ALA A 92 -3.20 -12.23 2.39
C ALA A 92 -3.13 -13.76 2.33
N GLN A 93 -3.99 -14.41 1.53
CA GLN A 93 -4.11 -15.87 1.50
C GLN A 93 -2.77 -16.60 1.23
N PRO A 94 -1.92 -16.17 0.26
CA PRO A 94 -0.64 -16.84 0.03
C PRO A 94 0.31 -16.79 1.24
N THR A 95 0.19 -15.77 2.09
CA THR A 95 0.94 -15.68 3.34
C THR A 95 0.41 -16.66 4.38
N VAL A 96 -0.91 -16.77 4.53
CA VAL A 96 -1.54 -17.79 5.39
C VAL A 96 -1.09 -19.19 4.97
N ASP A 97 -1.21 -19.51 3.68
CA ASP A 97 -0.83 -20.81 3.13
C ASP A 97 0.66 -21.13 3.39
N ARG A 98 1.54 -20.12 3.30
CA ARG A 98 2.96 -20.25 3.62
C ARG A 98 3.18 -20.59 5.10
N PHE A 99 2.45 -19.95 6.01
CA PHE A 99 2.55 -20.23 7.45
C PHE A 99 1.98 -21.61 7.80
N ASP A 100 0.87 -22.01 7.18
CA ASP A 100 0.29 -23.35 7.35
C ASP A 100 1.26 -24.45 6.88
N LYS A 101 1.90 -24.24 5.73
CA LYS A 101 2.96 -25.13 5.26
C LYS A 101 4.13 -25.15 6.24
N LEU A 102 4.60 -23.98 6.67
CA LEU A 102 5.73 -23.87 7.59
C LEU A 102 5.48 -24.61 8.91
N LYS A 103 4.25 -24.53 9.44
CA LYS A 103 3.82 -25.21 10.68
C LYS A 103 4.03 -26.73 10.61
N THR A 104 3.89 -27.33 9.43
CA THR A 104 4.07 -28.78 9.23
C THR A 104 5.49 -29.14 8.79
N SER A 105 6.11 -28.34 7.91
CA SER A 105 7.42 -28.64 7.35
C SER A 105 8.60 -28.28 8.27
N ASP A 106 8.46 -27.21 9.04
CA ASP A 106 9.46 -26.75 10.02
C ASP A 106 8.77 -26.07 11.22
N PRO A 107 8.29 -26.87 12.20
CA PRO A 107 7.60 -26.34 13.37
C PRO A 107 8.46 -25.40 14.22
N ALA A 108 9.80 -25.53 14.18
CA ALA A 108 10.70 -24.67 14.96
C ALA A 108 10.78 -23.27 14.33
N ALA A 109 10.95 -23.19 13.01
CA ALA A 109 10.91 -21.92 12.29
C ALA A 109 9.52 -21.24 12.40
N TYR A 110 8.43 -22.02 12.30
CA TYR A 110 7.08 -21.49 12.51
C TYR A 110 6.95 -20.83 13.89
N ARG A 111 7.30 -21.55 14.96
CA ARG A 111 7.24 -21.02 16.34
C ARG A 111 8.07 -19.75 16.50
N LYS A 112 9.28 -19.71 15.94
CA LYS A 112 10.13 -18.52 15.99
C LYS A 112 9.42 -17.32 15.35
N GLN A 113 8.93 -17.47 14.13
CA GLN A 113 8.30 -16.36 13.40
C GLN A 113 7.05 -15.84 14.11
N ILE A 114 6.16 -16.73 14.59
CA ILE A 114 4.95 -16.28 15.28
C ILE A 114 5.25 -15.68 16.66
N SER A 115 6.31 -16.12 17.34
CA SER A 115 6.70 -15.57 18.65
C SER A 115 7.18 -14.13 18.57
N GLU A 116 7.73 -13.72 17.41
CA GLU A 116 8.16 -12.35 17.16
C GLU A 116 7.01 -11.49 16.62
N ALA A 117 6.25 -12.01 15.64
CA ALA A 117 5.27 -11.22 14.92
C ALA A 117 3.92 -11.06 15.65
N CYS A 118 3.41 -12.13 16.26
CA CYS A 118 2.04 -12.14 16.79
C CYS A 118 1.83 -11.22 18.00
N PRO A 119 2.77 -11.10 18.97
CA PRO A 119 2.62 -10.15 20.07
C PRO A 119 2.55 -8.69 19.59
N ALA A 120 3.40 -8.31 18.62
CA ALA A 120 3.39 -6.96 18.07
C ALA A 120 2.09 -6.67 17.31
N LEU A 121 1.57 -7.66 16.58
CA LEU A 121 0.30 -7.54 15.88
C LEU A 121 -0.88 -7.41 16.84
N ASP A 122 -0.92 -8.23 17.89
CA ASP A 122 -1.98 -8.17 18.90
C ASP A 122 -1.99 -6.82 19.63
N HIS A 123 -0.81 -6.34 20.02
CA HIS A 123 -0.65 -5.03 20.64
C HIS A 123 -1.07 -3.88 19.71
N GLY A 124 -0.62 -3.89 18.45
CA GLY A 124 -0.99 -2.87 17.48
C GLY A 124 -2.50 -2.83 17.22
N MET A 125 -3.18 -3.98 17.24
CA MET A 125 -4.64 -4.04 17.16
C MET A 125 -5.32 -3.48 18.43
N ASP A 126 -4.73 -3.67 19.60
CA ASP A 126 -5.26 -3.06 20.83
C ASP A 126 -5.11 -1.54 20.80
N GLU A 127 -3.95 -1.02 20.43
CA GLU A 127 -3.69 0.43 20.36
C GLU A 127 -4.72 1.17 19.47
N VAL A 128 -5.06 0.58 18.33
CA VAL A 128 -6.03 1.19 17.41
C VAL A 128 -7.49 0.95 17.81
N THR A 129 -7.79 -0.06 18.63
CA THR A 129 -9.17 -0.39 19.05
C THR A 129 -9.54 0.10 20.45
N GLN A 130 -8.61 0.68 21.20
CA GLN A 130 -8.92 1.32 22.47
C GLN A 130 -9.86 2.53 22.27
N PRO A 131 -10.83 2.74 23.19
CA PRO A 131 -11.61 3.96 23.21
C PRO A 131 -10.67 5.16 23.34
N GLN A 132 -10.77 6.12 22.42
CA GLN A 132 -10.07 7.41 22.51
C GLN A 132 -10.83 8.40 23.39
#